data_AF-A0A2T5NLU8-F1
#
_entry.id   AF-A0A2T5NLU8-F1
#
_cell.length_a   1.000
_cell.length_b   1.000
_cell.length_c   1.000
_cell.angle_alpha   90.00
_cell.angle_beta   90.00
_cell.angle_gamma   90.00
#
_symmetry.space_group_name_H-M   'P 1'
#
loop_
_entity.id
_entity.type
_entity.pdbx_description
1 polymer ?
#
loop_
_entity_poly.entity_id
_entity_poly.type
_entity_poly.pdbx_seq_one_letter_code
_entity_poly.pdbx_strand_id
1 'polypeptide(L)' 'MSKTAKNYGIALKTRKGPVKPVELDLSGEPGVRIVKTAAKRVIQRHKKVIKALADR' A
#
# COMPACT_ATOMS: atom_id res chain seq x y z
N MET A 1 4.64 -17.92 28.98
CA MET A 1 3.31 -17.90 28.33
C MET A 1 2.56 -16.65 28.76
N SER A 2 2.04 -15.87 27.81
CA SER A 2 1.20 -14.68 28.08
C SER A 2 -0.02 -15.06 28.93
N LYS A 3 -0.38 -14.21 29.91
CA LYS A 3 -1.54 -14.40 30.83
C LYS A 3 -2.84 -14.69 30.08
N THR A 4 -3.02 -14.11 28.89
CA THR A 4 -4.24 -14.26 28.08
C THR A 4 -4.38 -15.66 27.46
N ALA A 5 -3.27 -16.30 27.08
CA ALA A 5 -3.31 -17.65 26.50
C ALA A 5 -3.72 -18.71 27.53
N LYS A 6 -3.35 -18.51 28.80
CA LYS A 6 -3.75 -19.39 29.91
C LYS A 6 -5.22 -19.26 30.29
N ASN A 7 -5.79 -18.06 30.20
CA ASN A 7 -7.15 -17.78 30.64
C ASN A 7 -8.23 -18.08 29.58
N TYR A 8 -7.89 -17.95 28.30
CA TYR A 8 -8.89 -18.04 27.21
C TYR A 8 -8.55 -19.07 26.14
N GLY A 9 -7.42 -19.79 26.25
CA GLY A 9 -7.01 -20.79 25.25
C GLY A 9 -6.63 -20.21 23.88
N ILE A 10 -6.57 -18.89 23.72
CA ILE A 10 -6.31 -18.21 22.45
C ILE A 10 -4.85 -17.76 22.39
N ALA A 11 -4.14 -18.19 21.34
CA ALA A 11 -2.79 -17.74 21.05
C ALA A 11 -2.80 -16.37 20.34
N LEU A 12 -2.42 -15.31 21.05
CA LEU A 12 -2.27 -13.98 20.46
C LEU A 12 -0.99 -13.91 19.62
N LYS A 13 -1.11 -13.64 18.31
CA LYS A 13 0.04 -13.30 17.48
C LYS A 13 0.61 -11.95 17.90
N THR A 14 1.92 -11.87 18.06
CA THR A 14 2.60 -10.61 18.35
C THR A 14 2.43 -9.64 17.18
N ARG A 15 2.16 -8.38 17.49
CA ARG A 15 2.18 -7.32 16.47
C ARG A 15 3.61 -7.22 15.94
N LYS A 16 3.79 -7.49 14.65
CA LYS A 16 5.07 -7.22 13.98
C LYS A 16 5.26 -5.70 13.96
N GLY A 17 6.50 -5.26 14.21
CA GLY A 17 6.88 -3.86 14.07
C GLY A 17 6.69 -3.36 12.63
N PRO A 18 6.81 -2.04 12.40
CA PRO A 18 6.73 -1.48 11.06
C PRO A 18 7.73 -2.18 10.13
N VAL A 19 7.23 -2.82 9.08
CA VAL A 19 8.06 -3.47 8.06
C VAL A 19 8.46 -2.42 7.05
N LYS A 20 9.77 -2.29 6.79
CA LYS A 20 10.26 -1.43 5.71
C LYS A 20 9.76 -1.97 4.38
N PRO A 21 9.30 -1.12 3.45
CA PRO A 21 8.99 -1.54 2.09
C PRO A 21 10.19 -2.26 1.48
N VAL A 22 9.95 -3.40 0.84
CA VAL A 22 10.99 -4.12 0.09
C VAL A 22 11.22 -3.39 -1.23
N GLU A 23 12.48 -3.27 -1.64
CA GLU A 23 12.82 -2.75 -2.95
C GLU A 23 12.18 -3.63 -4.03
N LEU A 24 11.39 -3.00 -4.89
CA LEU A 24 10.69 -3.68 -5.96
C LEU A 24 11.36 -3.27 -7.27
N ASP A 25 11.93 -4.24 -7.97
CA ASP A 25 12.51 -3.99 -9.29
C ASP A 25 11.40 -3.66 -10.29
N LEU A 26 11.45 -2.42 -10.81
CA LEU A 26 10.47 -1.90 -11.75
C LEU A 26 10.91 -2.05 -13.22
N SER A 27 12.09 -2.62 -13.49
CA SER A 27 12.70 -2.68 -14.81
C SER A 27 12.08 -3.71 -15.77
N GLY A 28 11.06 -4.45 -15.35
CA GLY A 28 10.35 -5.45 -16.16
C GLY A 28 8.88 -5.12 -16.48
N GLU A 29 8.24 -5.96 -17.29
CA GLU A 29 6.80 -5.88 -17.61
C GLU A 29 5.89 -5.77 -16.36
N PRO A 30 6.14 -6.51 -15.26
CA PRO A 30 5.38 -6.36 -14.03
C PRO A 30 5.54 -4.95 -13.40
N GLY A 31 6.76 -4.39 -13.46
CA GLY A 31 7.05 -3.05 -12.97
C GLY A 31 6.30 -1.96 -13.73
N VAL A 32 6.27 -2.06 -15.06
CA VAL A 32 5.49 -1.15 -15.93
C VAL A 32 4.01 -1.18 -15.57
N ARG A 33 3.44 -2.36 -15.29
CA ARG A 33 2.03 -2.49 -14.89
C ARG A 33 1.76 -1.79 -13.56
N ILE A 34 2.65 -1.93 -12.58
CA ILE A 34 2.54 -1.28 -11.28
C ILE A 34 2.60 0.23 -11.44
N VAL A 35 3.57 0.74 -12.20
CA VAL A 35 3.73 2.17 -12.47
C VAL A 35 2.50 2.74 -13.16
N LYS A 36 1.98 2.09 -14.21
CA LYS A 36 0.75 2.52 -14.89
C LYS A 36 -0.45 2.56 -13.95
N THR A 37 -0.57 1.56 -13.08
CA THR A 37 -1.67 1.49 -12.11
C THR A 37 -1.57 2.62 -11.08
N ALA A 38 -0.37 2.90 -10.60
CA ALA A 38 -0.11 4.01 -9.69
C ALA A 38 -0.42 5.36 -10.35
N ALA A 39 0.06 5.59 -11.57
CA ALA A 39 -0.22 6.79 -12.34
C ALA A 39 -1.73 7.00 -12.54
N LYS A 40 -2.47 5.94 -12.89
CA LYS A 40 -3.94 5.99 -13.03
C LYS A 40 -4.63 6.46 -11.75
N ARG A 41 -4.20 5.95 -10.59
CA ARG A 41 -4.76 6.36 -9.28
C ARG A 41 -4.50 7.84 -8.99
N VAL A 42 -3.29 8.32 -9.27
CA VAL A 42 -2.92 9.73 -9.06
C VAL A 42 -3.76 10.64 -9.96
N ILE A 43 -3.88 10.32 -11.25
CA ILE A 43 -4.70 11.08 -12.20
C ILE A 43 -6.15 11.10 -11.74
N GLN A 44 -6.71 9.96 -11.35
CA GLN A 44 -8.09 9.87 -10.92
C GLN A 44 -8.36 10.69 -9.65
N ARG A 45 -7.45 10.64 -8.67
CA ARG A 45 -7.54 11.45 -7.44
C ARG A 45 -7.54 12.94 -7.74
N HIS A 46 -6.74 13.39 -8.71
CA HIS A 46 -6.54 14.80 -9.03
C HIS A 46 -7.31 15.27 -10.27
N LYS A 47 -8.26 14.47 -10.78
CA LYS A 47 -8.98 14.75 -12.03
C LYS A 47 -9.60 16.14 -12.08
N LYS A 48 -10.18 16.60 -10.96
CA LYS A 48 -10.81 17.93 -10.87
C LYS A 48 -9.80 19.07 -10.99
N VAL A 49 -8.64 18.93 -10.34
CA VAL A 49 -7.55 19.92 -10.38
C VAL A 49 -6.93 19.97 -11.77
N ILE A 50 -6.65 18.80 -12.36
CA ILE A 50 -6.14 18.70 -13.74
C ILE A 50 -7.10 19.37 -14.71
N LYS A 51 -8.41 19.12 -14.59
CA LYS A 51 -9.42 19.75 -15.44
C LYS A 51 -9.44 21.29 -15.24
N ALA A 52 -9.46 21.76 -14.00
CA ALA A 52 -9.47 23.18 -13.70
C ALA A 52 -8.21 23.92 -14.22
N LEU A 53 -7.06 23.25 -14.29
CA LEU A 53 -5.85 23.78 -14.89
C LEU A 53 -5.90 23.77 -16.42
N ALA A 54 -6.49 22.75 -17.03
CA ALA A 54 -6.60 22.64 -18.48
C ALA A 54 -7.62 23.61 -19.07
N ASP A 55 -8.65 23.97 -18.31
CA ASP A 55 -9.69 24.94 -18.71
C ASP A 55 -9.23 26.41 -18.53
N ARG A 56 -7.98 26.64 -18.10
CA ARG A 56 -7.39 27.96 -17.83
C ARG A 56 -6.43 28.37 -18.94
#